data_AF-A0A2E3CUM3-F1
#
_entry.id   AF-A0A2E3CUM3-F1
#
_cell.length_a   1.000
_cell.length_b   1.000
_cell.length_c   1.000
_cell.angle_alpha   90.00
_cell.angle_beta   90.00
_cell.angle_gamma   90.00
#
_symmetry.space_group_name_H-M   'P 1'
#
loop_
_entity.id
_entity.type
_entity.pdbx_description
1 polymer ?
#
loop_
_entity_poly.entity_id
_entity_poly.type
_entity_poly.pdbx_seq_one_letter_code
_entity_poly.pdbx_strand_id
1 'polypeptide(L)'
;MSKKYLGLALAISAASAAQAGTVTTSGKDLVIDTESGINVKTSDKSASFQLGGRLQWDYDATQSDDNGVDTTDFDVRRARLYAKGHFGDWAYKTQFNVAESDGAD
;
A
#
# COMPACT_ATOMS: atom_id res chain seq x y z
N MET A 1 48.16 -18.00 27.38
CA MET A 1 47.21 -17.07 26.73
C MET A 1 46.18 -17.93 26.01
N SER A 2 44.85 -17.81 26.07
CA SER A 2 43.98 -16.64 26.34
C SER A 2 42.54 -17.11 26.67
N LYS A 3 42.34 -18.26 27.35
CA LYS A 3 40.99 -18.80 27.63
C LYS A 3 40.11 -17.92 28.55
N LYS A 4 40.66 -16.86 29.14
CA LYS A 4 39.94 -15.92 30.03
C LYS A 4 39.17 -14.82 29.30
N TYR A 5 39.37 -14.63 27.99
CA TYR A 5 38.71 -13.56 27.22
C TYR A 5 37.56 -14.04 26.34
N LEU A 6 37.39 -15.36 26.17
CA LEU A 6 36.34 -15.91 25.31
C LEU A 6 34.94 -15.72 25.90
N GLY A 7 34.82 -15.71 27.24
CA GLY A 7 33.55 -15.45 27.94
C GLY A 7 33.08 -13.99 27.85
N LEU A 8 33.99 -13.04 27.64
CA LEU A 8 33.64 -11.62 27.53
C LEU A 8 33.15 -11.26 26.11
N ALA A 9 33.64 -11.97 25.08
CA ALA A 9 33.19 -11.77 23.70
C ALA A 9 31.76 -12.27 23.44
N LEU A 10 31.30 -13.31 24.16
CA LEU A 10 29.92 -13.82 24.05
C LEU A 10 28.89 -12.98 24.85
N ALA A 11 29.33 -12.22 25.84
CA ALA A 11 28.46 -11.37 26.65
C ALA A 11 28.12 -10.04 25.96
N ILE A 12 28.98 -9.55 25.06
CA ILE A 12 28.79 -8.27 24.36
C ILE A 12 27.95 -8.45 23.08
N SER A 13 27.90 -9.65 22.49
CA SER A 13 27.07 -9.93 21.31
C SER A 13 25.58 -10.13 21.62
N ALA A 14 25.21 -10.31 22.89
CA ALA A 14 23.81 -10.45 23.31
C ALA A 14 23.09 -9.10 23.55
N ALA A 15 23.83 -7.98 23.57
CA ALA A 15 23.25 -6.66 23.82
C ALA A 15 22.79 -5.92 22.55
N SER A 16 23.05 -6.46 21.37
CA SER A 16 22.55 -5.93 20.10
C SER A 16 21.17 -6.51 19.74
N ALA A 17 20.28 -6.66 20.73
CA ALA A 17 18.86 -6.66 20.39
C ALA A 17 18.57 -5.25 19.91
N ALA A 18 18.65 -5.02 18.60
CA ALA A 18 18.13 -3.81 17.98
C ALA A 18 16.74 -3.57 18.60
N GLN A 19 16.61 -2.53 19.44
CA GLN A 19 15.31 -2.12 19.96
C GLN A 19 14.51 -1.61 18.76
N ALA A 20 13.87 -2.54 18.04
CA ALA A 20 12.77 -2.21 17.16
C ALA A 20 11.71 -1.50 18.03
N GLY A 21 11.17 -0.40 17.52
CA GLY A 21 10.06 0.28 18.18
C GLY A 21 8.88 -0.67 18.38
N THR A 22 8.07 -0.43 19.41
CA THR A 22 6.83 -1.19 19.62
C THR A 22 5.71 -0.59 18.77
N VAL A 23 4.93 -1.46 18.11
CA VAL A 23 3.66 -1.07 17.48
C VAL A 23 2.56 -1.31 18.50
N THR A 24 1.93 -0.24 18.97
CA THR A 24 0.89 -0.30 20.01
C THR A 24 -0.34 0.49 19.62
N THR A 25 -1.47 0.13 20.23
CA THR A 25 -2.73 0.86 20.16
C THR A 25 -3.23 1.01 21.59
N SER A 26 -3.81 2.17 21.92
CA SER A 26 -4.47 2.37 23.22
C SER A 26 -5.88 1.77 23.26
N GLY A 27 -6.43 1.43 22.10
CA GLY A 27 -7.78 0.91 21.94
C GLY A 27 -7.79 -0.61 21.75
N LYS A 28 -8.73 -1.07 20.91
CA LYS A 28 -8.82 -2.47 20.51
C LYS A 28 -7.60 -2.86 19.67
N ASP A 29 -7.24 -4.14 19.73
CA ASP A 29 -6.19 -4.72 18.89
C ASP A 29 -6.43 -4.41 17.41
N LEU A 30 -5.36 -4.18 16.67
CA LEU A 30 -5.41 -3.88 15.25
C LEU A 30 -5.03 -5.09 14.41
N VAL A 31 -5.79 -5.33 13.34
CA VAL A 31 -5.41 -6.21 12.25
C VAL A 31 -4.96 -5.33 11.09
N ILE A 32 -3.71 -5.49 10.66
CA ILE A 32 -3.09 -4.71 9.58
C ILE A 32 -2.81 -5.65 8.40
N ASP A 33 -3.22 -5.23 7.22
CA ASP A 33 -3.04 -5.94 5.95
C ASP A 33 -2.50 -4.96 4.91
N THR A 34 -1.46 -5.39 4.19
CA THR A 34 -0.78 -4.58 3.16
C THR A 34 -0.79 -5.22 1.76
N GLU A 35 -1.64 -6.22 1.50
CA GLU A 35 -1.69 -6.89 0.20
C GLU A 35 -2.21 -5.93 -0.90
N SER A 36 -3.19 -5.09 -0.59
CA SER A 36 -3.82 -4.16 -1.53
C SER A 36 -3.91 -2.75 -0.96
N GLY A 37 -2.75 -2.16 -0.67
CA GLY A 37 -2.60 -0.84 -0.06
C GLY A 37 -2.28 -0.96 1.43
N ILE A 38 -2.88 -0.11 2.26
CA ILE A 38 -2.79 -0.19 3.73
C ILE A 38 -4.20 -0.32 4.27
N ASN A 39 -4.50 -1.44 4.91
CA ASN A 39 -5.79 -1.71 5.55
C ASN A 39 -5.56 -1.94 7.04
N VAL A 40 -6.27 -1.19 7.86
CA VAL A 40 -6.22 -1.28 9.33
C VAL A 40 -7.64 -1.45 9.83
N LYS A 41 -7.86 -2.49 10.64
CA LYS A 41 -9.16 -2.80 11.26
C LYS A 41 -8.98 -3.02 12.74
N THR A 42 -9.96 -2.66 13.55
CA THR A 42 -10.03 -3.19 14.90
C THR A 42 -10.37 -4.69 14.85
N SER A 43 -9.85 -5.48 15.79
CA SER A 43 -10.08 -6.93 15.86
C SER A 43 -11.56 -7.29 16.04
N ASP A 44 -12.32 -6.41 16.69
CA ASP A 44 -13.77 -6.53 16.86
C ASP A 44 -14.59 -6.02 15.66
N LYS A 45 -13.93 -5.53 14.60
CA LYS A 45 -14.55 -5.01 13.37
C LYS A 45 -15.48 -3.81 13.58
N SER A 46 -15.32 -3.07 14.68
CA SER A 46 -16.09 -1.84 14.93
C SER A 46 -15.60 -0.63 14.12
N ALA A 47 -14.34 -0.65 13.65
CA ALA A 47 -13.79 0.40 12.82
C ALA A 47 -12.79 -0.12 11.79
N SER A 48 -12.68 0.57 10.66
CA SER A 48 -11.62 0.35 9.68
C SER A 48 -11.21 1.60 8.94
N PHE A 49 -9.97 1.59 8.45
CA PHE A 49 -9.42 2.52 7.48
C PHE A 49 -8.64 1.75 6.42
N GLN A 50 -8.88 2.04 5.15
CA GLN A 50 -8.11 1.54 4.03
C GLN A 50 -7.71 2.67 3.10
N LEU A 51 -6.41 2.81 2.91
CA LEU A 51 -5.81 3.61 1.84
C LEU A 51 -5.39 2.65 0.72
N GLY A 52 -5.85 2.91 -0.49
CA GLY A 52 -5.47 2.10 -1.65
C GLY A 52 -5.57 2.91 -2.94
N GLY A 53 -5.40 2.22 -4.06
CA GLY A 53 -5.46 2.88 -5.35
C GLY A 53 -5.55 1.90 -6.51
N ARG A 54 -5.50 2.46 -7.71
CA ARG A 54 -5.40 1.74 -8.97
C ARG A 54 -4.53 2.56 -9.91
N LEU A 55 -3.60 1.87 -10.58
CA LEU A 55 -2.86 2.41 -11.71
C LEU A 55 -3.15 1.52 -12.92
N GLN A 56 -3.60 2.14 -14.00
CA GLN A 56 -3.82 1.53 -15.30
C GLN A 56 -3.13 2.42 -16.34
N TRP A 57 -2.36 1.79 -17.20
CA TRP A 57 -1.83 2.38 -18.43
C TRP A 57 -2.27 1.50 -19.58
N ASP A 58 -2.52 2.12 -20.72
CA ASP A 58 -2.89 1.45 -21.94
C ASP A 58 -1.81 1.73 -22.99
N TYR A 59 -1.63 0.77 -23.90
CA TYR A 59 -0.81 0.93 -25.08
C TYR A 59 -1.61 0.42 -26.25
N ASP A 60 -1.89 1.31 -27.19
CA ASP A 60 -2.73 1.00 -28.34
C ASP A 60 -1.98 1.31 -29.64
N ALA A 61 -2.03 0.37 -30.57
CA ALA A 61 -1.52 0.54 -31.93
C ALA A 61 -2.62 0.11 -32.89
N THR A 62 -3.21 1.07 -33.60
CA THR A 62 -4.31 0.81 -34.54
C THR A 62 -3.81 1.07 -35.95
N GLN A 63 -3.91 0.04 -36.78
CA GLN A 63 -3.69 0.16 -38.21
C GLN A 63 -5.02 0.43 -38.90
N SER A 64 -5.05 1.46 -39.76
CA SER A 64 -6.28 1.82 -40.48
C SER A 64 -6.23 1.36 -41.93
N ASP A 65 -7.31 0.72 -42.38
CA ASP A 65 -7.56 0.53 -43.82
C ASP A 65 -8.19 1.81 -44.43
N ASP A 66 -8.18 1.95 -45.76
CA ASP A 66 -8.80 3.07 -46.51
C ASP A 66 -8.32 4.50 -46.16
N ASN A 67 -7.02 4.78 -46.37
CA ASN A 67 -6.40 6.11 -46.20
C ASN A 67 -6.53 6.72 -44.79
N GLY A 68 -6.85 5.92 -43.77
CA GLY A 68 -6.74 6.34 -42.38
C GLY A 68 -5.29 6.54 -41.95
N VAL A 69 -5.09 7.29 -40.87
CA VAL A 69 -3.78 7.47 -40.25
C VAL A 69 -3.59 6.37 -39.21
N ASP A 70 -2.51 5.60 -39.31
CA ASP A 70 -2.11 4.67 -38.26
C ASP A 70 -1.85 5.42 -36.96
N THR A 71 -2.36 4.91 -35.85
CA THR A 71 -2.19 5.53 -34.54
C THR A 71 -1.37 4.64 -33.62
N THR A 72 -0.55 5.29 -32.80
CA THR A 72 0.16 4.67 -31.67
C THR A 72 0.02 5.59 -30.48
N ASP A 73 -0.52 5.08 -29.38
CA ASP A 73 -0.74 5.84 -28.16
C ASP A 73 -0.26 5.08 -26.92
N PHE A 74 0.18 5.84 -25.92
CA PHE A 74 0.52 5.34 -24.60
C PHE A 74 0.07 6.36 -23.56
N ASP A 75 -0.95 5.99 -22.80
CA ASP A 75 -1.58 6.88 -21.84
C ASP A 75 -1.78 6.22 -20.47
N VAL A 76 -1.86 7.06 -19.45
CA VAL A 76 -2.38 6.64 -18.15
C VAL A 76 -3.89 6.64 -18.25
N ARG A 77 -4.48 5.46 -18.52
CA ARG A 77 -5.93 5.30 -18.52
C ARG A 77 -6.53 5.80 -17.21
N ARG A 78 -6.06 5.28 -16.06
CA ARG A 78 -6.56 5.69 -14.74
C ARG A 78 -5.48 5.57 -13.67
N ALA A 79 -5.18 6.67 -12.99
CA ALA A 79 -4.46 6.70 -11.72
C ALA A 79 -5.40 7.24 -10.64
N ARG A 80 -5.78 6.37 -9.69
CA ARG A 80 -6.75 6.68 -8.65
C ARG A 80 -6.20 6.34 -7.28
N LEU A 81 -6.42 7.22 -6.31
CA LEU A 81 -6.23 6.95 -4.89
C LEU A 81 -7.58 6.96 -4.20
N TYR A 82 -7.79 6.09 -3.23
CA TYR A 82 -8.98 6.09 -2.41
C TYR A 82 -8.66 5.93 -0.93
N ALA A 83 -9.46 6.58 -0.10
CA ALA A 83 -9.56 6.30 1.33
C ALA A 83 -10.99 5.84 1.62
N LYS A 84 -11.13 4.69 2.25
CA LYS A 84 -12.44 4.15 2.65
C LYS A 84 -12.38 3.54 4.03
N GLY A 85 -13.52 3.42 4.69
CA GLY A 85 -13.58 2.82 5.99
C GLY A 85 -14.96 2.87 6.59
N HIS A 86 -15.03 2.54 7.87
CA HIS A 86 -16.26 2.64 8.66
C HIS A 86 -15.95 2.86 10.13
N PHE A 87 -16.95 3.34 10.85
CA PHE A 87 -16.95 3.47 12.31
C PHE A 87 -18.37 3.20 12.81
N GLY A 88 -18.55 2.12 13.57
CA GLY A 88 -19.87 1.60 13.90
C GLY A 88 -20.69 1.36 12.63
N ASP A 89 -21.88 1.93 12.56
CA ASP A 89 -22.81 1.75 11.44
C ASP A 89 -22.53 2.69 10.25
N TRP A 90 -21.59 3.63 10.38
CA TRP A 90 -21.30 4.62 9.34
C TRP A 90 -20.12 4.22 8.48
N ALA A 91 -20.29 4.25 7.16
CA ALA A 91 -19.23 3.99 6.19
C ALA A 91 -18.91 5.24 5.35
N TYR A 92 -17.67 5.33 4.88
CA TYR A 92 -17.23 6.39 3.99
C TYR A 92 -16.30 5.85 2.90
N LYS A 93 -16.29 6.57 1.77
CA LYS A 93 -15.30 6.40 0.72
C LYS A 93 -15.09 7.73 0.02
N THR A 94 -13.84 8.13 -0.13
CA THR A 94 -13.41 9.20 -1.02
C THR A 94 -12.43 8.63 -2.04
N GLN A 95 -12.46 9.15 -3.26
CA GLN A 95 -11.58 8.73 -4.34
C GLN A 95 -11.15 9.97 -5.12
N PHE A 96 -9.85 10.04 -5.42
CA PHE A 96 -9.23 11.11 -6.19
C PHE A 96 -8.66 10.52 -7.48
N ASN A 97 -9.00 11.14 -8.61
CA ASN A 97 -8.34 10.89 -9.88
C ASN A 97 -7.06 11.74 -9.90
N VAL A 98 -5.92 11.07 -9.94
CA VAL A 98 -4.58 11.68 -9.98
C VAL A 98 -4.17 11.94 -11.43
N ALA A 99 -4.54 11.03 -12.32
CA ALA A 99 -4.42 11.16 -13.77
C ALA A 99 -5.48 10.28 -14.44
N GLU A 100 -5.96 10.71 -15.60
CA GLU A 100 -6.98 10.04 -16.39
C GLU A 100 -6.82 10.52 -17.83
N SER A 101 -6.93 9.61 -18.80
CA SER A 101 -6.96 9.99 -20.22
C SER A 101 -8.37 10.38 -20.65
N ASP A 102 -8.47 11.22 -21.67
CA ASP A 102 -9.74 11.80 -22.14
C ASP A 102 -10.77 10.75 -22.63
N GLY A 103 -10.36 9.49 -22.80
CA GLY A 103 -11.22 8.33 -23.16
C GLY A 103 -11.50 7.35 -22.01
N ALA A 104 -11.26 7.73 -20.76
CA ALA A 104 -11.30 6.83 -19.60
C ALA A 104 -12.55 6.91 -18.72
N ASP A 105 -13.64 7.49 -19.20
CA ASP A 105 -14.96 7.42 -18.56
C ASP A 105 -15.49 5.97 -18.48
#